data_AF-K1TP31-F1
#
_entry.id   AF-K1TP31-F1
#
_cell.length_a   1.000
_cell.length_b   1.000
_cell.length_c   1.000
_cell.angle_alpha   90.00
_cell.angle_beta   90.00
_cell.angle_gamma   90.00
#
_symmetry.space_group_name_H-M   'P 1'
#
loop_
_entity.id
_entity.type
_entity.pdbx_description
1 polymer ?
#
loop_
_entity_poly.entity_id
_entity_poly.type
_entity_poly.pdbx_seq_one_letter_code
_entity_poly.pdbx_strand_id
1 'polypeptide(L)'
;VEDNKPDAIKILERIAENDDPDDVIKVMPLRSKYPQGAEKMMILSATGRRVPPGKLPSDVGCVVMNVTSAAFISRYLKSGKPLVSRSLTVDGSAITAPQNVRVPIGTEIDYIIKACGGFREPPVKIITGGPMMGTSIVDTHHPILKCNNAILAFTDDDMSLKTETACIHCGRCAKACPMYLQPTVIHKYAVQKDV
;
A
#
# COMPACT_ATOMS: atom_id res chain seq x y z
N VAL A 1 7.31 -5.56 10.41
CA VAL A 1 7.53 -4.12 10.14
C VAL A 1 8.71 -4.00 9.20
N GLU A 2 8.67 -3.14 8.19
CA GLU A 2 9.83 -2.96 7.30
C GLU A 2 11.04 -2.39 8.06
N ASP A 3 12.24 -2.90 7.77
CA ASP A 3 13.49 -2.54 8.43
C ASP A 3 13.96 -1.09 8.22
N ASN A 4 13.38 -0.39 7.24
CA ASN A 4 13.57 1.05 7.06
C ASN A 4 12.81 1.92 8.08
N LYS A 5 12.10 1.32 9.05
CA LYS A 5 11.35 2.02 10.10
C LYS A 5 11.86 1.62 11.51
N PRO A 6 13.14 1.88 11.84
CA PRO A 6 13.74 1.42 13.10
C PRO A 6 13.03 1.98 14.34
N ASP A 7 12.55 3.22 14.28
CA ASP A 7 11.87 3.84 15.42
C ASP A 7 10.52 3.18 15.71
N ALA A 8 9.79 2.78 14.66
CA ALA A 8 8.53 2.05 14.81
C ALA A 8 8.75 0.66 15.40
N ILE A 9 9.83 -0.03 14.98
CA ILE A 9 10.21 -1.34 15.51
C ILE A 9 10.48 -1.23 17.01
N LYS A 10 11.36 -0.30 17.43
CA LYS A 10 11.70 -0.08 18.85
C LYS A 10 10.47 0.22 19.71
N ILE A 11 9.54 1.04 19.22
CA ILE A 11 8.32 1.37 19.95
C ILE A 11 7.43 0.12 20.10
N LEU A 12 7.24 -0.64 19.02
CA LEU A 12 6.42 -1.85 19.05
C LEU A 12 7.02 -2.94 19.93
N GLU A 13 8.34 -3.13 19.91
CA GLU A 13 9.06 -4.06 20.77
C GLU A 13 8.86 -3.70 22.24
N ARG A 14 9.07 -2.43 22.60
CA ARG A 14 8.81 -1.94 23.95
C ARG A 14 7.37 -2.18 24.40
N ILE A 15 6.37 -1.97 23.53
CA ILE A 15 4.97 -2.20 23.88
C ILE A 15 4.72 -3.69 24.10
N ALA A 16 5.25 -4.56 23.23
CA ALA A 16 5.11 -6.01 23.37
C ALA A 16 5.75 -6.51 24.68
N GLU A 17 6.94 -6.02 25.04
CA GLU A 17 7.61 -6.40 26.29
C GLU A 17 6.85 -6.00 27.56
N ASN A 18 6.11 -4.89 27.55
CA ASN A 18 5.41 -4.39 28.73
C ASN A 18 3.97 -4.90 28.87
N ASP A 19 3.26 -5.07 27.75
CA ASP A 19 1.81 -5.30 27.75
C ASP A 19 1.43 -6.76 27.41
N ASP A 20 2.41 -7.63 27.13
CA ASP A 20 2.20 -9.05 26.76
C ASP A 20 3.07 -10.00 27.60
N PRO A 21 2.68 -10.28 28.86
CA PRO A 21 3.47 -11.09 29.79
C PRO A 21 3.62 -12.56 29.36
N ASP A 22 2.74 -13.04 28.49
CA ASP A 22 2.76 -14.40 27.94
C ASP A 22 3.62 -14.50 26.66
N ASP A 23 4.22 -13.40 26.20
CA ASP A 23 5.17 -13.33 25.08
C ASP A 23 4.62 -13.92 23.75
N VAL A 24 3.32 -13.69 23.52
CA VAL A 24 2.54 -14.16 22.37
C VAL A 24 2.74 -13.26 21.14
N ILE A 25 3.01 -11.97 21.34
CA ILE A 25 3.17 -10.94 20.32
C ILE A 25 4.64 -10.78 19.98
N LYS A 26 5.00 -11.16 18.75
CA LYS A 26 6.36 -11.00 18.23
C LYS A 26 6.44 -9.87 17.20
N VAL A 27 7.42 -8.98 17.39
CA VAL A 27 7.75 -7.96 16.39
C VAL A 27 8.82 -8.51 15.47
N MET A 28 8.52 -8.55 14.17
CA MET A 28 9.45 -9.05 13.15
C MET A 28 9.84 -7.94 12.18
N PRO A 29 11.12 -7.54 12.15
CA PRO A 29 11.67 -6.73 11.06
C PRO A 29 11.68 -7.53 9.74
N LEU A 30 11.19 -6.91 8.67
CA LEU A 30 11.13 -7.48 7.33
C LEU A 30 11.94 -6.59 6.39
N ARG A 31 12.56 -7.20 5.38
CA ARG A 31 13.37 -6.45 4.40
C ARG A 31 12.51 -5.44 3.64
N SER A 32 12.96 -4.20 3.56
CA SER A 32 12.32 -3.14 2.76
C SER A 32 12.49 -3.39 1.26
N LYS A 33 11.71 -4.30 0.71
CA LYS A 33 11.78 -4.70 -0.69
C LYS A 33 10.38 -5.00 -1.23
N TYR A 34 9.97 -4.37 -2.33
CA TYR A 34 8.71 -4.72 -2.97
C TYR A 34 8.77 -6.16 -3.53
N PRO A 35 7.71 -7.00 -3.35
CA PRO A 35 6.42 -6.76 -2.72
C PRO A 35 6.31 -7.41 -1.32
N GLN A 36 7.22 -7.11 -0.39
CA GLN A 36 7.20 -7.67 0.98
C GLN A 36 5.87 -7.42 1.71
N GLY A 37 5.19 -6.31 1.41
CA GLY A 37 3.88 -5.97 1.96
C GLY A 37 2.70 -6.79 1.39
N ALA A 38 2.92 -7.60 0.34
CA ALA A 38 1.87 -8.48 -0.18
C ALA A 38 1.59 -9.61 0.82
N GLU A 39 0.31 -9.91 1.02
CA GLU A 39 -0.16 -10.88 2.01
C GLU A 39 0.56 -12.23 1.94
N LYS A 40 0.70 -12.80 0.74
CA LYS A 40 1.40 -14.09 0.52
C LYS A 40 2.89 -14.03 0.85
N MET A 41 3.53 -12.89 0.58
CA MET A 41 4.95 -12.67 0.91
C MET A 41 5.15 -12.51 2.40
N MET A 42 4.23 -11.80 3.07
CA MET A 42 4.28 -11.61 4.51
C MET A 42 4.12 -12.93 5.26
N ILE A 43 3.19 -13.80 4.83
CA ILE A 43 3.01 -15.15 5.41
C ILE A 43 4.28 -15.97 5.22
N LEU A 44 4.86 -15.97 4.01
CA LEU A 44 6.10 -16.69 3.74
C LEU A 44 7.26 -16.20 4.61
N SER A 45 7.45 -14.88 4.71
CA SER A 45 8.54 -14.32 5.51
C SER A 45 8.35 -14.55 7.01
N ALA A 46 7.11 -14.45 7.52
CA ALA A 46 6.84 -14.57 8.95
C ALA A 46 6.72 -16.02 9.45
N THR A 47 6.21 -16.92 8.62
CA THR A 47 5.85 -18.29 9.05
C THR A 47 6.56 -19.39 8.27
N GLY A 48 7.24 -19.06 7.17
CA GLY A 48 7.79 -20.04 6.22
C GLY A 48 6.72 -20.74 5.34
N ARG A 49 5.43 -20.50 5.57
CA ARG A 49 4.33 -21.16 4.85
C ARG A 49 4.09 -20.49 3.50
N ARG A 50 3.79 -21.29 2.47
CA ARG A 50 3.42 -20.79 1.14
C ARG A 50 1.93 -20.99 0.89
N VAL A 51 1.22 -19.90 0.59
CA VAL A 51 -0.18 -19.96 0.17
C VAL A 51 -0.24 -20.46 -1.28
N PRO A 52 -0.88 -21.60 -1.58
CA PRO A 52 -0.98 -22.10 -2.95
C PRO A 52 -1.73 -21.13 -3.88
N PRO A 53 -1.55 -21.26 -5.22
CA PRO A 53 -2.36 -20.54 -6.19
C PRO A 53 -3.86 -20.78 -5.96
N GLY A 54 -4.68 -19.74 -6.05
CA GLY A 54 -6.14 -19.80 -5.84
C GLY A 54 -6.60 -20.06 -4.40
N LYS A 55 -5.68 -20.22 -3.43
CA LYS A 55 -6.01 -20.43 -2.01
C LYS A 55 -5.92 -19.16 -1.19
N LEU A 56 -6.59 -19.17 -0.05
CA LEU A 56 -6.64 -18.09 0.93
C LEU A 56 -5.60 -18.32 2.05
N PRO A 57 -5.17 -17.25 2.75
CA PRO A 57 -4.33 -17.36 3.94
C PRO A 57 -4.86 -18.32 5.01
N SER A 58 -6.18 -18.40 5.16
CA SER A 58 -6.84 -19.30 6.11
C SER A 58 -6.55 -20.77 5.81
N ASP A 59 -6.34 -21.14 4.55
CA ASP A 59 -6.01 -22.51 4.13
C ASP A 59 -4.63 -22.95 4.64
N VAL A 60 -3.77 -22.01 5.04
CA VAL A 60 -2.47 -22.29 5.69
C VAL A 60 -2.44 -21.90 7.17
N GLY A 61 -3.62 -21.68 7.77
CA GLY A 61 -3.77 -21.34 9.18
C GLY A 61 -3.22 -19.96 9.54
N CYS A 62 -3.31 -18.99 8.63
CA CYS A 62 -2.88 -17.62 8.86
C CYS A 62 -4.02 -16.63 8.62
N VAL A 63 -4.03 -15.55 9.41
CA VAL A 63 -4.88 -14.38 9.17
C VAL A 63 -3.96 -13.18 9.08
N VAL A 64 -4.06 -12.41 8.00
CA VAL A 64 -3.28 -11.20 7.81
C VAL A 64 -4.21 -10.00 7.90
N MET A 65 -3.88 -9.06 8.79
CA MET A 65 -4.68 -7.87 9.02
C MET A 65 -3.85 -6.61 8.81
N ASN A 66 -4.43 -5.62 8.15
CA ASN A 66 -3.83 -4.30 8.05
C ASN A 66 -3.77 -3.65 9.44
N VAL A 67 -2.68 -2.93 9.73
CA VAL A 67 -2.47 -2.21 11.00
C VAL A 67 -3.61 -1.23 11.32
N THR A 68 -4.16 -0.56 10.32
CA THR A 68 -5.27 0.39 10.49
C THR A 68 -6.55 -0.34 10.88
N SER A 69 -6.77 -1.55 10.37
CA SER A 69 -7.91 -2.39 10.75
C SER A 69 -7.79 -2.85 12.20
N ALA A 70 -6.62 -3.35 12.62
CA ALA A 70 -6.36 -3.74 14.01
C ALA A 70 -6.53 -2.55 14.98
N ALA A 71 -5.96 -1.40 14.64
CA ALA A 71 -6.10 -0.16 15.42
C ALA A 71 -7.56 0.33 15.48
N PHE A 72 -8.32 0.18 14.40
CA PHE A 72 -9.75 0.54 14.38
C PHE A 72 -10.58 -0.37 15.28
N ILE A 73 -10.36 -1.70 15.23
CA ILE A 73 -11.07 -2.65 16.10
C ILE A 73 -10.86 -2.29 17.57
N SER A 74 -9.63 -2.00 17.98
CA SER A 74 -9.34 -1.55 19.35
C SER A 74 -10.14 -0.31 19.75
N ARG A 75 -10.22 0.71 18.87
CA ARG A 75 -11.01 1.92 19.13
C ARG A 75 -12.51 1.67 19.16
N TYR A 76 -13.01 0.81 18.28
CA TYR A 76 -14.41 0.45 18.24
C TYR A 76 -14.83 -0.23 19.54
N LEU A 77 -14.05 -1.21 20.01
CA LEU A 77 -14.33 -1.90 21.28
C LEU A 77 -14.33 -0.95 22.49
N LYS A 78 -13.47 0.08 22.48
CA LYS A 78 -13.38 1.06 23.57
C LYS A 78 -14.46 2.14 23.54
N SER A 79 -14.93 2.54 22.36
CA SER A 79 -15.77 3.74 22.19
C SER A 79 -17.15 3.50 21.57
N GLY A 80 -17.38 2.31 20.98
CA GLY A 80 -18.57 2.00 20.18
C GLY A 80 -18.68 2.77 18.85
N LYS A 81 -17.76 3.70 18.56
CA LYS A 81 -17.85 4.55 17.37
C LYS A 81 -17.51 3.75 16.10
N PRO A 82 -18.44 3.65 15.12
CA PRO A 82 -18.17 2.96 13.87
C PRO A 82 -17.11 3.69 13.04
N LEU A 83 -16.74 3.11 11.89
CA LEU A 83 -15.72 3.69 11.01
C LEU A 83 -16.26 4.96 10.35
N VAL A 84 -16.07 6.10 11.02
CA VAL A 84 -16.52 7.42 10.55
C VAL A 84 -15.39 8.27 9.97
N SER A 85 -14.13 7.89 10.22
CA SER A 85 -12.96 8.62 9.71
C SER A 85 -11.89 7.68 9.20
N ARG A 86 -11.10 8.16 8.24
CA ARG A 86 -9.98 7.44 7.64
C ARG A 86 -8.69 8.25 7.77
N SER A 87 -7.59 7.56 8.03
CA SER A 87 -6.26 8.13 7.88
C SER A 87 -5.78 7.89 6.46
N LEU A 88 -5.30 8.93 5.79
CA LEU A 88 -4.80 8.85 4.43
C LEU A 88 -3.55 9.71 4.27
N THR A 89 -2.70 9.30 3.34
CA THR A 89 -1.51 10.05 2.95
C THR A 89 -1.83 10.93 1.74
N VAL A 90 -1.60 12.24 1.83
CA VAL A 90 -1.66 13.16 0.69
C VAL A 90 -0.23 13.47 0.29
N ASP A 91 0.16 13.11 -0.93
CA ASP A 91 1.55 13.21 -1.39
C ASP A 91 1.63 13.31 -2.92
N GLY A 92 2.84 13.43 -3.44
CA GLY A 92 3.16 13.56 -4.86
C GLY A 92 3.69 14.95 -5.21
N SER A 93 4.43 15.04 -6.30
CA SER A 93 5.10 16.27 -6.76
C SER A 93 4.18 17.46 -6.99
N ALA A 94 2.89 17.22 -7.25
CA ALA A 94 1.93 18.29 -7.48
C ALA A 94 1.34 18.86 -6.18
N ILE A 95 1.53 18.21 -5.03
CA ILE A 95 0.99 18.66 -3.74
C ILE A 95 1.93 19.66 -3.06
N THR A 96 1.40 20.81 -2.65
CA THR A 96 2.19 21.87 -2.00
C THR A 96 2.75 21.44 -0.64
N ALA A 97 1.92 20.84 0.23
CA ALA A 97 2.33 20.39 1.55
C ALA A 97 1.92 18.91 1.79
N PRO A 98 2.75 17.94 1.37
CA PRO A 98 2.51 16.52 1.61
C PRO A 98 2.42 16.20 3.10
N GLN A 99 1.40 15.44 3.50
CA GLN A 99 1.18 15.06 4.89
C GLN A 99 0.19 13.90 5.04
N ASN A 100 0.19 13.29 6.22
CA ASN A 100 -0.84 12.34 6.62
C ASN A 100 -1.98 13.08 7.31
N VAL A 101 -3.23 12.88 6.84
CA VAL A 101 -4.42 13.50 7.42
C VAL A 101 -5.40 12.44 7.93
N ARG A 102 -6.24 12.83 8.89
CA ARG A 102 -7.40 12.04 9.34
C ARG A 102 -8.65 12.84 9.07
N VAL A 103 -9.53 12.29 8.23
CA VAL A 103 -10.71 13.00 7.72
C VAL A 103 -11.96 12.12 7.80
N PRO A 104 -13.16 12.71 7.94
CA PRO A 104 -14.42 11.98 7.85
C PRO A 104 -14.57 11.24 6.52
N ILE A 105 -15.13 10.04 6.55
CA ILE A 105 -15.50 9.36 5.30
C ILE A 105 -16.62 10.17 4.63
N GLY A 106 -16.51 10.37 3.32
CA GLY A 106 -17.40 11.27 2.59
C GLY A 106 -16.81 12.66 2.33
N THR A 107 -15.71 13.04 2.99
CA THR A 107 -15.04 14.32 2.69
C THR A 107 -14.53 14.33 1.25
N GLU A 108 -14.78 15.43 0.56
CA GLU A 108 -14.38 15.64 -0.82
C GLU A 108 -12.84 15.71 -0.97
N ILE A 109 -12.31 15.08 -2.03
CA ILE A 109 -10.88 15.05 -2.29
C ILE A 109 -10.32 16.47 -2.48
N ASP A 110 -11.03 17.33 -3.20
CA ASP A 110 -10.66 18.73 -3.42
C ASP A 110 -10.46 19.50 -2.11
N TYR A 111 -11.39 19.35 -1.16
CA TYR A 111 -11.29 19.97 0.16
C TYR A 111 -10.02 19.52 0.91
N ILE A 112 -9.70 18.23 0.84
CA ILE A 112 -8.52 17.66 1.49
C ILE A 112 -7.24 18.20 0.86
N ILE A 113 -7.20 18.30 -0.47
CA ILE A 113 -6.06 18.83 -1.21
C ILE A 113 -5.85 20.31 -0.87
N LYS A 114 -6.92 21.11 -0.84
CA LYS A 114 -6.87 22.52 -0.42
C LYS A 114 -6.35 22.67 1.02
N ALA A 115 -6.78 21.79 1.94
CA ALA A 115 -6.25 21.75 3.31
C ALA A 115 -4.75 21.40 3.38
N CYS A 116 -4.20 20.76 2.35
CA CYS A 116 -2.77 20.49 2.18
C CYS A 116 -2.05 21.56 1.33
N GLY A 117 -2.61 22.77 1.23
CA GLY A 117 -2.02 23.88 0.48
C GLY A 117 -2.31 23.86 -1.03
N GLY A 118 -3.20 22.99 -1.48
CA GLY A 118 -3.60 22.88 -2.89
C GLY A 118 -2.53 22.24 -3.77
N PHE A 119 -2.68 22.45 -5.07
CA PHE A 119 -1.68 22.05 -6.05
C PHE A 119 -0.64 23.14 -6.26
N ARG A 120 0.64 22.75 -6.28
CA ARG A 120 1.76 23.61 -6.70
C ARG A 120 1.62 24.02 -8.16
N GLU A 121 1.22 23.07 -8.99
CA GLU A 121 0.99 23.20 -10.43
C GLU A 121 -0.05 22.17 -10.88
N PRO A 122 -0.69 22.33 -12.05
CA PRO A 122 -1.72 21.42 -12.51
C PRO A 122 -1.22 19.96 -12.58
N PRO A 123 -1.86 19.02 -11.85
CA PRO A 123 -1.43 17.62 -11.88
C PRO A 123 -1.80 16.98 -13.22
N VAL A 124 -0.89 16.17 -13.76
CA VAL A 124 -1.17 15.35 -14.95
C VAL A 124 -1.93 14.09 -14.59
N LYS A 125 -1.79 13.61 -13.35
CA LYS A 125 -2.44 12.40 -12.88
C LYS A 125 -2.68 12.44 -11.38
N ILE A 126 -3.90 12.10 -10.99
CA ILE A 126 -4.28 11.94 -9.59
C ILE A 126 -4.69 10.48 -9.36
N ILE A 127 -4.11 9.84 -8.37
CA ILE A 127 -4.35 8.45 -7.99
C ILE A 127 -4.91 8.41 -6.57
N THR A 128 -5.99 7.67 -6.39
CA THR A 128 -6.50 7.34 -5.07
C THR A 128 -6.09 5.93 -4.69
N GLY A 129 -5.40 5.78 -3.55
CA GLY A 129 -4.73 4.54 -3.14
C GLY A 129 -3.22 4.58 -3.40
N GLY A 130 -2.59 3.40 -3.44
CA GLY A 130 -1.14 3.32 -3.66
C GLY A 130 -0.73 3.57 -5.12
N PRO A 131 0.53 3.92 -5.40
CA PRO A 131 0.98 4.27 -6.75
C PRO A 131 0.86 3.12 -7.75
N MET A 132 0.93 1.87 -7.29
CA MET A 132 0.88 0.67 -8.14
C MET A 132 -0.53 0.05 -8.28
N MET A 133 -1.39 0.20 -7.27
CA MET A 133 -2.69 -0.51 -7.18
C MET A 133 -3.88 0.45 -7.06
N GLY A 134 -3.62 1.75 -6.97
CA GLY A 134 -4.64 2.78 -6.83
C GLY A 134 -5.36 3.06 -8.15
N THR A 135 -6.48 3.75 -8.04
CA THR A 135 -7.32 4.11 -9.19
C THR A 135 -7.04 5.55 -9.59
N SER A 136 -6.79 5.76 -10.88
CA SER A 136 -6.69 7.11 -11.43
C SER A 136 -8.06 7.77 -11.44
N ILE A 137 -8.14 9.00 -10.96
CA ILE A 137 -9.35 9.83 -11.00
C ILE A 137 -9.14 11.00 -11.95
N VAL A 138 -10.23 11.46 -12.55
CA VAL A 138 -10.25 12.58 -13.51
C VAL A 138 -10.73 13.88 -12.86
N ASP A 139 -11.36 13.79 -11.69
CA ASP A 139 -11.96 14.90 -10.96
C ASP A 139 -11.77 14.74 -9.45
N THR A 140 -11.64 15.86 -8.75
CA THR A 140 -11.42 15.94 -7.29
C THR A 140 -12.72 16.18 -6.50
N HIS A 141 -13.86 16.38 -7.18
CA HIS A 141 -15.16 16.55 -6.51
C HIS A 141 -15.81 15.24 -6.05
N HIS A 142 -15.04 14.15 -5.98
CA HIS A 142 -15.50 12.87 -5.45
C HIS A 142 -15.19 12.73 -3.95
N PRO A 143 -16.08 12.06 -3.19
CA PRO A 143 -15.84 11.81 -1.78
C PRO A 143 -14.77 10.72 -1.58
N ILE A 144 -14.03 10.83 -0.49
CA ILE A 144 -13.22 9.70 -0.02
C ILE A 144 -14.13 8.59 0.53
N LEU A 145 -13.76 7.35 0.24
CA LEU A 145 -14.40 6.13 0.69
C LEU A 145 -13.48 5.37 1.65
N LYS A 146 -14.04 4.33 2.29
CA LYS A 146 -13.29 3.46 3.22
C LYS A 146 -12.04 2.79 2.62
N CYS A 147 -12.03 2.63 1.30
CA CYS A 147 -10.96 1.94 0.56
C CYS A 147 -9.79 2.88 0.20
N ASN A 148 -9.97 4.20 0.32
CA ASN A 148 -8.92 5.16 0.01
C ASN A 148 -7.92 5.21 1.17
N ASN A 149 -6.64 4.94 0.85
CA ASN A 149 -5.54 4.99 1.82
C ASN A 149 -4.56 6.12 1.53
N ALA A 150 -4.58 6.67 0.31
CA ALA A 150 -3.76 7.80 -0.08
C ALA A 150 -4.41 8.57 -1.25
N ILE A 151 -3.98 9.82 -1.43
CA ILE A 151 -4.27 10.70 -2.55
C ILE A 151 -2.91 11.14 -3.08
N LEU A 152 -2.56 10.70 -4.28
CA LEU A 152 -1.28 10.97 -4.90
C LEU A 152 -1.50 11.83 -6.15
N ALA A 153 -0.87 13.00 -6.22
CA ALA A 153 -0.97 13.88 -7.37
C ALA A 153 0.42 14.16 -7.96
N PHE A 154 0.58 13.85 -9.25
CA PHE A 154 1.87 13.87 -9.92
C PHE A 154 1.90 14.94 -11.01
N THR A 155 3.07 15.53 -11.20
CA THR A 155 3.42 16.46 -12.27
C THR A 155 3.99 15.68 -13.46
N ASP A 156 4.24 16.36 -14.58
CA ASP A 156 4.71 15.71 -15.81
C ASP A 156 6.07 15.02 -15.63
N ASP A 157 6.96 15.61 -14.82
CA ASP A 157 8.30 15.09 -14.54
C ASP A 157 8.29 13.67 -13.96
N ASP A 158 7.33 13.38 -13.07
CA ASP A 158 7.17 12.07 -12.43
C ASP A 158 6.55 11.02 -13.36
N MET A 159 5.91 11.47 -14.44
CA MET A 159 5.17 10.61 -15.37
C MET A 159 5.92 10.35 -16.67
N SER A 160 7.24 10.61 -16.70
CA SER A 160 8.09 10.30 -17.86
C SER A 160 8.02 8.80 -18.22
N LEU A 161 7.13 8.50 -19.17
CA LEU A 161 7.01 7.17 -19.76
C LEU A 161 8.27 6.95 -20.58
N LYS A 162 9.20 6.17 -20.02
CA LYS A 162 10.39 5.74 -20.75
C LYS A 162 9.92 4.99 -21.99
N THR A 163 10.48 5.36 -23.15
CA THR A 163 10.20 4.69 -24.41
C THR A 163 10.52 3.21 -24.26
N GLU A 164 9.56 2.36 -24.64
CA GLU A 164 9.77 0.92 -24.66
C GLU A 164 10.94 0.59 -25.60
N THR A 165 11.81 -0.32 -25.15
CA THR A 165 12.94 -0.81 -25.93
C THR A 165 12.80 -2.31 -26.16
N ALA A 166 13.40 -2.81 -27.22
CA ALA A 166 13.32 -4.23 -27.56
C ALA A 166 13.89 -5.11 -26.44
N CYS A 167 13.18 -6.19 -26.09
CA CYS A 167 13.67 -7.15 -25.12
C CYS A 167 14.87 -7.92 -25.68
N ILE A 168 15.99 -7.89 -24.95
CA ILE A 168 17.23 -8.62 -25.31
C ILE A 168 17.32 -10.02 -24.70
N HIS A 169 16.21 -10.57 -24.19
CA HIS A 169 16.13 -11.90 -23.57
C HIS A 169 17.12 -12.17 -22.41
N CYS A 170 17.58 -11.12 -21.70
CA CYS A 170 18.57 -11.25 -20.62
C CYS A 170 18.09 -12.03 -19.37
N GLY A 171 16.79 -12.32 -19.25
CA GLY A 171 16.21 -13.07 -18.12
C GLY A 171 16.20 -12.33 -16.76
N ARG A 172 16.63 -11.06 -16.70
CA ARG A 172 16.66 -10.27 -15.44
C ARG A 172 15.28 -10.13 -14.80
N CYS A 173 14.24 -9.93 -15.61
CA CYS A 173 12.87 -9.79 -15.13
C CYS A 173 12.33 -11.07 -14.46
N ALA A 174 12.62 -12.25 -15.02
CA ALA A 174 12.23 -13.54 -14.44
C ALA A 174 12.99 -13.83 -13.13
N LYS A 175 14.31 -13.56 -13.11
CA LYS A 175 15.14 -13.74 -11.90
C LYS A 175 14.75 -12.80 -10.76
N ALA A 176 14.35 -11.57 -11.07
CA ALA A 176 13.95 -10.58 -10.07
C ALA A 176 12.52 -10.79 -9.55
N CYS A 177 11.68 -11.56 -10.26
CA CYS A 177 10.28 -11.73 -9.91
C CYS A 177 10.14 -12.61 -8.65
N PRO A 178 9.60 -12.08 -7.54
CA PRO A 178 9.45 -12.85 -6.30
C PRO A 178 8.33 -13.90 -6.37
N MET A 179 7.45 -13.78 -7.37
CA MET A 179 6.35 -14.70 -7.62
C MET A 179 6.69 -15.76 -8.68
N TYR A 180 7.94 -15.79 -9.18
CA TYR A 180 8.39 -16.70 -10.25
C TYR A 180 7.52 -16.64 -11.51
N LEU A 181 7.02 -15.45 -11.85
CA LEU A 181 6.27 -15.23 -13.08
C LEU A 181 7.20 -15.30 -14.30
N GLN A 182 6.60 -15.38 -15.50
CA GLN A 182 7.28 -15.27 -16.79
C GLN A 182 6.93 -13.95 -17.48
N PRO A 183 7.53 -12.80 -17.10
CA PRO A 183 7.16 -11.48 -17.64
C PRO A 183 7.24 -11.38 -19.16
N THR A 184 8.21 -12.06 -19.80
CA THR A 184 8.37 -12.04 -21.26
C THR A 184 7.22 -12.72 -21.97
N VAL A 185 6.66 -13.79 -21.39
CA VAL A 185 5.53 -14.52 -21.96
C VAL A 185 4.25 -13.70 -21.76
N ILE A 186 4.06 -13.15 -20.56
CA ILE A 186 2.92 -12.28 -20.23
C ILE A 186 2.89 -11.06 -21.17
N HIS A 187 4.02 -10.39 -21.36
CA HIS A 187 4.13 -9.24 -22.28
C HIS A 187 3.79 -9.64 -23.72
N LYS A 188 4.35 -10.75 -24.21
CA LYS A 188 4.05 -11.25 -25.56
C LYS A 188 2.55 -11.47 -25.77
N TYR A 189 1.87 -12.17 -24.87
CA TYR A 189 0.44 -12.43 -24.98
C TYR A 189 -0.39 -11.15 -24.85
N ALA A 190 -0.02 -10.23 -23.95
CA ALA A 190 -0.68 -8.94 -23.81
C ALA A 190 -0.60 -8.10 -25.10
N VAL A 191 0.56 -8.07 -25.77
CA VAL A 191 0.74 -7.38 -27.06
C VAL A 191 -0.07 -8.06 -28.17
N GLN A 192 -0.15 -9.39 -28.16
CA GLN A 192 -0.94 -10.16 -29.12
C GLN A 192 -2.45 -10.08 -28.86
N LYS A 193 -2.89 -9.49 -27.74
CA LYS A 193 -4.28 -9.50 -27.25
C LYS A 193 -4.86 -10.92 -27.12
N ASP A 194 -3.99 -11.89 -26.84
CA ASP A 194 -4.34 -13.28 -26.60
C ASP A 194 -4.59 -13.43 -25.09
N VAL A 195 -5.82 -13.13 -24.66
CA VAL A 195 -6.27 -13.13 -23.25
C VAL A 195 -7.10 -14.36 -22.97
#